data_AF-A0A956H5Z6-F1
#
_entry.id   AF-A0A956H5Z6-F1
#
_cell.length_a   1.000
_cell.length_b   1.000
_cell.length_c   1.000
_cell.angle_alpha   90.00
_cell.angle_beta   90.00
_cell.angle_gamma   90.00
#
_symmetry.space_group_name_H-M   'P 1'
#
loop_
_entity.id
_entity.type
_entity.pdbx_description
1 polymer ?
#
loop_
_entity_poly.entity_id
_entity_poly.type
_entity_poly.pdbx_seq_one_letter_code
_entity_poly.pdbx_strand_id
1 'polypeptide(L)'
;MHIKGTFYAGRRQSITERFGEAAWQRFEAELKQQVPGFARLITPASQVSAADYIAFQELMVRTFYSGNMQVLWTMGYDSAGWALTEGPYARLLSGAQRGLSTIESLMKRLWGVYCDEGRFSAFASEGGFELEVDQMKTWHLSIELTSMGYGHKVIELVTEKTAKPKRIHGAAEGRLGCRYRFTLS
;
A
#
# COMPACT_ATOMS: atom_id res chain seq x y z
N MET A 1 -13.70 -0.99 7.68
CA MET A 1 -12.84 -0.35 6.66
C MET A 1 -13.14 -0.90 5.28
N HIS A 2 -13.32 -0.01 4.30
CA HIS A 2 -13.33 -0.29 2.88
C HIS A 2 -12.09 0.30 2.22
N ILE A 3 -11.68 -0.35 1.13
CA ILE A 3 -10.53 0.01 0.32
C ILE A 3 -10.99 0.22 -1.12
N LYS A 4 -10.56 1.33 -1.75
CA LYS A 4 -10.87 1.63 -3.15
C LYS A 4 -10.30 0.60 -4.11
N GLY A 5 -11.13 0.13 -5.05
CA GLY A 5 -10.79 -0.91 -6.02
C GLY A 5 -9.66 -0.58 -7.00
N THR A 6 -9.13 0.65 -7.01
CA THR A 6 -7.97 1.03 -7.84
C THR A 6 -6.76 0.11 -7.63
N PHE A 7 -6.58 -0.47 -6.43
CA PHE A 7 -5.50 -1.44 -6.20
C PHE A 7 -5.58 -2.64 -7.16
N TYR A 8 -6.77 -3.04 -7.56
CA TYR A 8 -7.00 -4.25 -8.36
C TYR A 8 -6.42 -4.10 -9.76
N ALA A 9 -6.60 -2.93 -10.38
CA ALA A 9 -6.03 -2.64 -11.69
C ALA A 9 -4.50 -2.67 -11.67
N GLY A 10 -3.89 -2.03 -10.66
CA GLY A 10 -2.43 -2.04 -10.51
C GLY A 10 -1.89 -3.45 -10.28
N ARG A 11 -2.56 -4.25 -9.44
CA ARG A 11 -2.17 -5.64 -9.20
C ARG A 11 -2.32 -6.51 -10.44
N ARG A 12 -3.43 -6.38 -11.17
CA ARG A 12 -3.62 -7.07 -12.45
C ARG A 12 -2.45 -6.77 -13.39
N GLN A 13 -2.13 -5.50 -13.58
CA GLN A 13 -1.05 -5.10 -14.47
C GLN A 13 0.29 -5.73 -14.05
N SER A 14 0.71 -5.56 -12.78
CA SER A 14 2.00 -6.09 -12.31
C SER A 14 2.08 -7.62 -12.40
N ILE A 15 0.98 -8.33 -12.14
CA ILE A 15 0.93 -9.78 -12.24
C ILE A 15 0.95 -10.24 -13.69
N THR A 16 0.19 -9.60 -14.58
CA THR A 16 0.19 -9.90 -16.01
C THR A 16 1.57 -9.66 -16.63
N GLU A 17 2.23 -8.55 -16.30
CA GLU A 17 3.59 -8.25 -16.79
C GLU A 17 4.62 -9.30 -16.35
N ARG A 18 4.51 -9.79 -15.11
CA ARG A 18 5.50 -10.71 -14.53
C ARG A 18 5.24 -12.18 -14.82
N PHE A 19 3.98 -12.60 -14.80
CA PHE A 19 3.58 -14.01 -14.87
C PHE A 19 2.71 -14.34 -16.10
N GLY A 20 2.33 -13.33 -16.89
CA GLY A 20 1.53 -13.47 -18.09
C GLY A 20 0.02 -13.43 -17.84
N GLU A 21 -0.72 -12.99 -18.86
CA GLU A 21 -2.19 -12.85 -18.81
C GLU A 21 -2.90 -14.16 -18.50
N ALA A 22 -2.40 -15.29 -19.01
CA ALA A 22 -2.98 -16.61 -18.73
C ALA A 22 -2.90 -16.99 -17.24
N ALA A 23 -1.84 -16.57 -16.54
CA ALA A 23 -1.70 -16.80 -15.11
C ALA A 23 -2.66 -15.91 -14.31
N TRP A 24 -2.81 -14.64 -14.73
CA TRP A 24 -3.80 -13.73 -14.17
C TRP A 24 -5.23 -14.27 -14.30
N GLN A 25 -5.62 -14.74 -15.49
CA GLN A 25 -6.98 -15.26 -15.74
C GLN A 25 -7.32 -16.46 -14.85
N ARG A 26 -6.36 -17.39 -14.65
CA ARG A 26 -6.54 -18.52 -13.73
C ARG A 26 -6.71 -18.05 -12.28
N PHE A 27 -5.86 -17.13 -11.84
CA PHE A 27 -5.96 -16.55 -10.51
C PHE A 27 -7.28 -15.79 -10.31
N GLU A 28 -7.74 -15.01 -11.28
CA GLU A 28 -9.01 -14.28 -11.18
C GLU A 28 -10.21 -15.23 -11.07
N ALA A 29 -10.19 -16.35 -11.80
CA ALA A 29 -11.23 -17.38 -11.69
C ALA A 29 -11.25 -18.00 -10.28
N GLU A 30 -10.09 -18.32 -9.70
CA GLU A 30 -9.96 -18.83 -8.34
C GLU A 30 -10.43 -17.79 -7.30
N LEU A 31 -10.03 -16.54 -7.47
CA LEU A 31 -10.40 -15.41 -6.61
C LEU A 31 -11.93 -15.24 -6.56
N LYS A 32 -12.60 -15.27 -7.71
CA LYS A 32 -14.06 -15.17 -7.81
C LYS A 32 -14.80 -16.29 -7.08
N GLN A 33 -14.19 -17.48 -6.99
CA GLN A 33 -14.77 -18.62 -6.27
C GLN A 33 -14.53 -18.54 -4.76
N GLN A 34 -13.36 -18.05 -4.33
CA GLN A 34 -12.96 -18.08 -2.92
C GLN A 34 -13.32 -16.81 -2.14
N VAL A 35 -13.45 -15.66 -2.82
CA VAL A 35 -13.61 -14.36 -2.16
C VAL A 35 -14.88 -13.68 -2.65
N PRO A 36 -15.98 -13.70 -1.86
CA PRO A 36 -17.30 -13.22 -2.28
C PRO A 36 -17.31 -11.80 -2.85
N GLY A 37 -16.50 -10.89 -2.29
CA GLY A 37 -16.40 -9.51 -2.77
C GLY A 37 -15.94 -9.36 -4.23
N PHE A 38 -15.29 -10.38 -4.80
CA PHE A 38 -14.76 -10.39 -6.16
C PHE A 38 -15.66 -11.14 -7.16
N ALA A 39 -16.80 -11.69 -6.74
CA ALA A 39 -17.79 -12.27 -7.65
C ALA A 39 -18.35 -11.23 -8.65
N ARG A 40 -18.25 -9.94 -8.32
CA ARG A 40 -18.60 -8.81 -9.19
C ARG A 40 -17.35 -8.13 -9.76
N LEU A 41 -17.53 -7.43 -10.87
CA LEU A 41 -16.47 -6.62 -11.47
C LEU A 41 -15.97 -5.55 -10.47
N ILE A 42 -14.65 -5.53 -10.23
CA ILE A 42 -13.99 -4.50 -9.44
C ILE A 42 -13.53 -3.37 -10.36
N THR A 43 -14.04 -2.18 -10.12
CA THR A 43 -13.65 -0.94 -10.82
C THR A 43 -12.83 -0.06 -9.87
N PRO A 44 -12.11 0.96 -10.36
CA PRO A 44 -11.41 1.92 -9.49
C PRO A 44 -12.30 2.59 -8.43
N ALA A 45 -13.60 2.75 -8.73
CA ALA A 45 -14.57 3.36 -7.82
C ALA A 45 -15.14 2.38 -6.78
N SER A 46 -15.00 1.07 -6.98
CA SER A 46 -15.54 0.04 -6.09
C SER A 46 -15.03 0.21 -4.66
N GLN A 47 -15.89 -0.09 -3.69
CA GLN A 47 -15.52 -0.21 -2.28
C GLN A 47 -15.38 -1.70 -1.96
N VAL A 48 -14.16 -2.14 -1.68
CA VAL A 48 -13.84 -3.52 -1.32
C VAL A 48 -13.71 -3.60 0.19
N SER A 49 -14.34 -4.58 0.84
CA SER A 49 -14.19 -4.73 2.28
C SER A 49 -12.73 -5.04 2.63
N ALA A 50 -12.26 -4.61 3.81
CA ALA A 50 -10.92 -4.97 4.26
C ALA A 50 -10.70 -6.49 4.29
N ALA A 51 -11.73 -7.27 4.65
CA ALA A 51 -11.66 -8.73 4.66
C ALA A 51 -11.43 -9.31 3.26
N ASP A 52 -12.19 -8.85 2.26
CA ASP A 52 -12.01 -9.29 0.86
C ASP A 52 -10.64 -8.86 0.32
N TYR A 53 -10.20 -7.64 0.64
CA TYR A 53 -8.87 -7.15 0.26
C TYR A 53 -7.74 -8.01 0.86
N ILE A 54 -7.86 -8.37 2.15
CA ILE A 54 -6.89 -9.23 2.83
C ILE A 54 -6.85 -10.59 2.14
N ALA A 55 -8.01 -11.23 1.94
CA ALA A 55 -8.10 -12.53 1.29
C ALA A 55 -7.52 -12.50 -0.14
N PHE A 56 -7.76 -11.42 -0.89
CA PHE A 56 -7.16 -11.19 -2.20
C PHE A 56 -5.63 -11.15 -2.14
N GLN A 57 -5.05 -10.33 -1.24
CA GLN A 57 -3.59 -10.21 -1.12
C GLN A 57 -2.96 -11.54 -0.71
N GLU A 58 -3.56 -12.27 0.23
CA GLU A 58 -3.05 -13.56 0.69
C GLU A 58 -3.12 -14.64 -0.37
N LEU A 59 -4.23 -14.73 -1.10
CA LEU A 59 -4.37 -15.65 -2.24
C LEU A 59 -3.33 -15.32 -3.30
N MET A 60 -3.17 -14.04 -3.67
CA MET A 60 -2.18 -13.62 -4.65
C MET A 60 -0.74 -13.96 -4.22
N VAL A 61 -0.39 -13.66 -2.97
CA VAL A 61 0.95 -13.96 -2.43
C VAL A 61 1.21 -15.46 -2.40
N ARG A 62 0.22 -16.27 -2.03
CA ARG A 62 0.32 -17.73 -2.06
C ARG A 62 0.53 -18.25 -3.48
N THR A 63 -0.26 -17.78 -4.44
CA THR A 63 -0.25 -18.27 -5.83
C THR A 63 1.02 -17.87 -6.59
N PHE A 64 1.48 -16.63 -6.44
CA PHE A 64 2.55 -16.07 -7.27
C PHE A 64 3.91 -15.94 -6.57
N TYR A 65 3.93 -15.96 -5.25
CA TYR A 65 5.12 -15.62 -4.46
C TYR A 65 5.40 -16.62 -3.33
N SER A 66 4.87 -17.84 -3.43
CA SER A 66 5.11 -18.93 -2.49
C SER A 66 4.84 -18.54 -1.03
N GLY A 67 3.87 -17.66 -0.79
CA GLY A 67 3.52 -17.21 0.56
C GLY A 67 4.41 -16.08 1.13
N ASN A 68 5.37 -15.56 0.35
CA ASN A 68 6.25 -14.49 0.83
C ASN A 68 5.52 -13.12 0.88
N MET A 69 4.97 -12.79 2.05
CA MET A 69 4.23 -11.55 2.30
C MET A 69 5.07 -10.28 2.10
N GLN A 70 6.41 -10.35 2.18
CA GLN A 70 7.26 -9.15 1.99
C GLN A 70 7.14 -8.55 0.60
N VAL A 71 6.69 -9.31 -0.40
CA VAL A 71 6.41 -8.76 -1.73
C VAL A 71 5.40 -7.61 -1.69
N LEU A 72 4.50 -7.58 -0.71
CA LEU A 72 3.51 -6.52 -0.55
C LEU A 72 4.16 -5.17 -0.24
N TRP A 73 5.31 -5.17 0.46
CA TRP A 73 6.10 -3.96 0.67
C TRP A 73 6.63 -3.42 -0.65
N THR A 74 7.30 -4.26 -1.43
CA THR A 74 7.84 -3.89 -2.76
C THR A 74 6.73 -3.38 -3.66
N MET A 75 5.61 -4.09 -3.68
CA MET A 75 4.44 -3.68 -4.44
C MET A 75 3.87 -2.31 -4.01
N GLY A 76 3.84 -2.00 -2.71
CA GLY A 76 3.45 -0.68 -2.22
C GLY A 76 4.44 0.40 -2.65
N TYR A 77 5.73 0.10 -2.55
CA TYR A 77 6.84 0.96 -2.97
C TYR A 77 6.77 1.29 -4.47
N ASP A 78 6.62 0.28 -5.33
CA ASP A 78 6.53 0.45 -6.78
C ASP A 78 5.26 1.22 -7.17
N SER A 79 4.13 0.95 -6.50
CA SER A 79 2.87 1.66 -6.73
C SER A 79 2.99 3.15 -6.45
N ALA A 80 3.69 3.53 -5.37
CA ALA A 80 3.96 4.92 -5.06
C ALA A 80 4.88 5.57 -6.09
N GLY A 81 5.94 4.85 -6.49
CA GLY A 81 6.87 5.28 -7.53
C GLY A 81 6.12 5.68 -8.78
N TRP A 82 5.40 4.73 -9.38
CA TRP A 82 4.62 4.99 -10.59
C TRP A 82 3.57 6.10 -10.37
N ALA A 83 2.75 6.01 -9.32
CA ALA A 83 1.62 6.93 -9.14
C ALA A 83 2.05 8.40 -8.98
N LEU A 84 3.22 8.64 -8.39
CA LEU A 84 3.73 9.96 -8.06
C LEU A 84 4.77 10.50 -9.04
N THR A 85 5.25 9.70 -10.00
CA THR A 85 6.18 10.19 -11.05
C THR A 85 5.52 10.23 -12.43
N GLU A 86 4.71 9.23 -12.76
CA GLU A 86 4.14 9.04 -14.11
C GLU A 86 2.61 8.99 -14.08
N GLY A 87 2.05 8.55 -12.96
CA GLY A 87 0.64 8.27 -12.79
C GLY A 87 -0.20 9.48 -12.37
N PRO A 88 -1.41 9.22 -11.85
CA PRO A 88 -2.43 10.26 -11.62
C PRO A 88 -2.04 11.30 -10.55
N TYR A 89 -1.00 11.04 -9.76
CA TYR A 89 -0.55 11.91 -8.67
C TYR A 89 0.79 12.57 -8.95
N ALA A 90 1.33 12.50 -10.18
CA ALA A 90 2.60 13.14 -10.55
C ALA A 90 2.64 14.64 -10.22
N ARG A 91 1.51 15.33 -10.43
CA ARG A 91 1.38 16.77 -10.11
C ARG A 91 1.41 17.09 -8.62
N LEU A 92 1.24 16.10 -7.74
CA LEU A 92 1.30 16.33 -6.29
C LEU A 92 2.74 16.49 -5.78
N LEU A 93 3.73 15.96 -6.48
CA LEU A 93 5.15 16.17 -6.17
C LEU A 93 5.75 17.37 -6.89
N SER A 94 5.21 17.75 -8.05
CA SER A 94 5.71 18.89 -8.82
C SER A 94 5.59 20.20 -8.04
N GLY A 95 6.73 20.83 -7.76
CA GLY A 95 6.80 22.09 -6.99
C GLY A 95 6.51 21.95 -5.49
N ALA A 96 6.37 20.72 -4.97
CA ALA A 96 6.17 20.50 -3.55
C ALA A 96 7.43 20.85 -2.75
N GLN A 97 7.25 21.44 -1.57
CA GLN A 97 8.36 21.65 -0.65
C GLN A 97 8.93 20.31 -0.19
N ARG A 98 10.23 20.26 0.08
CA ARG A 98 10.86 19.06 0.63
C ARG A 98 10.68 19.04 2.14
N GLY A 99 10.26 17.91 2.69
CA GLY A 99 10.23 17.68 4.13
C GLY A 99 8.88 17.19 4.67
N LEU A 100 8.77 17.27 5.99
CA LEU A 100 7.70 16.63 6.77
C LEU A 100 6.29 17.02 6.33
N SER A 101 6.04 18.32 6.12
CA SER A 101 4.71 18.83 5.77
C SER A 101 4.16 18.23 4.47
N THR A 102 5.03 18.07 3.47
CA THR A 102 4.67 17.43 2.19
C THR A 102 4.41 15.94 2.38
N ILE A 103 5.27 15.22 3.11
CA ILE A 103 5.09 13.79 3.39
C ILE A 103 3.75 13.56 4.10
N GLU A 104 3.48 14.32 5.17
CA GLU A 104 2.25 14.21 5.95
C GLU A 104 1.01 14.51 5.09
N SER A 105 1.04 15.62 4.35
CA SER A 105 -0.07 16.05 3.50
C SER A 105 -0.39 15.02 2.41
N LEU A 106 0.64 14.50 1.72
CA LEU A 106 0.49 13.48 0.68
C LEU A 106 -0.09 12.20 1.25
N MET A 107 0.52 11.67 2.32
CA MET A 107 0.11 10.39 2.89
C MET A 107 -1.30 10.47 3.47
N LYS A 108 -1.64 11.55 4.19
CA LYS A 108 -2.99 11.76 4.71
C LYS A 108 -4.02 11.85 3.59
N ARG A 109 -3.73 12.60 2.53
CA ARG A 109 -4.64 12.75 1.38
C ARG A 109 -4.85 11.42 0.67
N LEU A 110 -3.77 10.70 0.35
CA LEU A 110 -3.86 9.42 -0.35
C LEU A 110 -4.55 8.38 0.52
N TRP A 111 -4.23 8.32 1.81
CA TRP A 111 -4.93 7.44 2.75
C TRP A 111 -6.44 7.65 2.70
N GLY A 112 -6.91 8.90 2.81
CA GLY A 112 -8.35 9.20 2.75
C GLY A 112 -9.01 8.98 1.37
N VAL A 113 -8.22 8.93 0.30
CA VAL A 113 -8.73 8.52 -1.03
C VAL A 113 -8.97 7.02 -1.07
N TYR A 114 -8.06 6.23 -0.50
CA TYR A 114 -8.06 4.76 -0.62
C TYR A 114 -8.82 4.06 0.50
N CYS A 115 -8.80 4.59 1.72
CA CYS A 115 -9.36 3.98 2.92
C CYS A 115 -10.37 4.92 3.57
N ASP A 116 -11.49 4.37 4.06
CA ASP A 116 -12.53 5.12 4.78
C ASP A 116 -12.38 5.10 6.31
N GLU A 117 -11.38 4.37 6.81
CA GLU A 117 -11.02 4.30 8.22
C GLU A 117 -9.53 4.54 8.41
N GLY A 118 -9.14 4.84 9.64
CA GLY A 118 -7.75 5.05 10.02
C GLY A 118 -7.24 6.44 9.75
N ARG A 119 -6.14 6.74 10.41
CA ARG A 119 -5.42 7.98 10.24
C ARG A 119 -3.98 7.67 9.93
N PHE A 120 -3.47 8.34 8.89
CA PHE A 120 -2.07 8.34 8.56
C PHE A 120 -1.42 9.61 9.13
N SER A 121 -0.31 9.45 9.84
CA SER A 121 0.48 10.53 10.42
C SER A 121 1.95 10.38 10.06
N ALA A 122 2.65 11.50 9.97
CA ALA A 122 4.09 11.54 9.80
C ALA A 122 4.71 12.43 10.88
N PHE A 123 5.91 12.08 11.34
CA PHE A 123 6.64 12.81 12.36
C PHE A 123 8.09 12.99 11.93
N ALA A 124 8.71 14.09 12.35
CA ALA A 124 10.17 14.20 12.29
C ALA A 124 10.78 13.25 13.32
N SER A 125 11.89 12.61 12.98
CA SER A 125 12.69 11.82 13.91
C SER A 125 14.17 12.12 13.73
N GLU A 126 14.99 11.68 14.68
CA GLU A 126 16.44 11.76 14.53
C GLU A 126 16.88 11.05 13.24
N GLY A 127 17.57 11.78 12.36
CA GLY A 127 18.06 11.26 11.09
C GLY A 127 17.00 10.94 10.03
N GLY A 128 15.73 11.32 10.21
CA GLY A 128 14.71 11.08 9.19
C GLY A 128 13.27 11.31 9.65
N PHE A 129 12.41 10.34 9.39
CA PHE A 129 10.96 10.46 9.60
C PHE A 129 10.37 9.20 10.25
N GLU A 130 9.24 9.37 10.92
CA GLU A 130 8.39 8.26 11.34
C GLU A 130 7.04 8.36 10.65
N LEU A 131 6.52 7.22 10.20
CA LEU A 131 5.16 7.11 9.67
C LEU A 131 4.34 6.23 10.60
N GLU A 132 3.08 6.60 10.79
CA GLU A 132 2.15 5.90 11.66
C GLU A 132 0.79 5.76 10.99
N VAL A 133 0.17 4.59 11.16
CA VAL A 133 -1.24 4.37 10.87
C VAL A 133 -1.91 3.89 12.14
N ASP A 134 -2.95 4.59 12.56
CA ASP A 134 -3.70 4.28 13.77
C ASP A 134 -5.22 4.48 13.57
N GLN A 135 -5.99 4.39 14.66
CA GLN A 135 -7.45 4.61 14.68
C GLN A 135 -8.24 3.71 13.72
N MET A 136 -7.91 2.41 13.68
CA MET A 136 -8.59 1.42 12.84
C MET A 136 -9.17 0.26 13.63
N LYS A 137 -10.26 -0.30 13.11
CA LYS A 137 -10.90 -1.50 13.66
C LYS A 137 -10.38 -2.79 13.03
N THR A 138 -9.87 -2.71 11.81
CA THR A 138 -9.31 -3.84 11.08
C THR A 138 -7.86 -3.54 10.72
N TRP A 139 -6.95 -4.40 11.15
CA TRP A 139 -5.54 -4.29 10.81
C TRP A 139 -4.97 -5.67 10.49
N HIS A 140 -4.19 -5.73 9.42
CA HIS A 140 -3.58 -6.96 8.94
C HIS A 140 -2.22 -6.64 8.33
N LEU A 141 -1.32 -7.62 8.37
CA LEU A 141 0.04 -7.46 7.84
C LEU A 141 0.05 -7.06 6.36
N SER A 142 -0.93 -7.50 5.57
CA SER A 142 -1.02 -7.13 4.15
C SER A 142 -1.29 -5.64 3.93
N ILE A 143 -2.13 -5.04 4.79
CA ILE A 143 -2.42 -3.59 4.77
C ILE A 143 -1.15 -2.86 5.23
N GLU A 144 -0.57 -3.27 6.35
CA GLU A 144 0.66 -2.66 6.89
C GLU A 144 1.78 -2.61 5.87
N LEU A 145 2.15 -3.75 5.28
CA LEU A 145 3.28 -3.84 4.36
C LEU A 145 3.04 -3.00 3.10
N THR A 146 1.83 -3.06 2.53
CA THR A 146 1.50 -2.27 1.34
C THR A 146 1.56 -0.77 1.64
N SER A 147 0.97 -0.33 2.75
CA SER A 147 0.91 1.10 3.12
C SER A 147 2.26 1.66 3.52
N MET A 148 3.07 0.90 4.26
CA MET A 148 4.41 1.33 4.68
C MET A 148 5.42 1.26 3.53
N GLY A 149 5.29 0.30 2.60
CA GLY A 149 6.05 0.30 1.36
C GLY A 149 5.75 1.54 0.50
N TYR A 150 4.47 1.93 0.41
CA TYR A 150 4.07 3.17 -0.27
C TYR A 150 4.68 4.41 0.41
N GLY A 151 4.53 4.52 1.73
CA GLY A 151 5.10 5.61 2.53
C GLY A 151 6.62 5.69 2.43
N HIS A 152 7.29 4.55 2.35
CA HIS A 152 8.74 4.47 2.15
C HIS A 152 9.15 5.21 0.87
N LYS A 153 8.52 4.88 -0.26
CA LYS A 153 8.84 5.53 -1.53
C LYS A 153 8.49 7.02 -1.51
N VAL A 154 7.40 7.41 -0.85
CA VAL A 154 7.03 8.83 -0.69
C VAL A 154 8.15 9.61 0.02
N ILE A 155 8.72 9.06 1.09
CA ILE A 155 9.85 9.70 1.78
C ILE A 155 11.03 9.89 0.83
N GLU A 156 11.41 8.85 0.08
CA GLU A 156 12.55 8.95 -0.83
C GLU A 156 12.31 9.95 -1.97
N LEU A 157 11.10 9.98 -2.53
CA LEU A 157 10.75 10.94 -3.58
C LEU A 157 10.73 12.38 -3.09
N VAL A 158 10.22 12.65 -1.88
CA VAL A 158 10.15 14.01 -1.33
C VAL A 158 11.53 14.50 -0.85
N THR A 159 12.35 13.60 -0.34
CA THR A 159 13.67 13.97 0.23
C THR A 159 14.80 13.89 -0.77
N GLU A 160 14.61 13.16 -1.87
CA GLU A 160 15.66 12.76 -2.83
C GLU A 160 16.82 12.00 -2.16
N LYS A 161 16.53 11.29 -1.06
CA LYS A 161 17.48 10.45 -0.33
C LYS A 161 16.95 9.04 -0.19
N THR A 162 17.86 8.09 -0.08
CA THR A 162 17.49 6.71 0.25
C THR A 162 17.08 6.65 1.73
N ALA A 163 16.09 5.82 2.03
CA ALA A 163 15.62 5.61 3.40
C ALA A 163 15.79 4.14 3.82
N LYS A 164 16.05 3.94 5.11
CA LYS A 164 16.10 2.61 5.73
C LYS A 164 14.93 2.46 6.72
N PRO A 165 13.96 1.56 6.45
CA PRO A 165 12.83 1.34 7.33
C PRO A 165 13.20 0.47 8.53
N LYS A 166 12.63 0.79 9.70
CA LYS A 166 12.64 -0.01 10.91
C LYS A 166 11.25 0.01 11.54
N ARG A 167 10.62 -1.16 11.68
CA ARG A 167 9.35 -1.29 12.42
C ARG A 167 9.59 -0.95 13.89
N ILE A 168 8.76 -0.09 14.46
CA ILE A 168 8.71 0.19 15.89
C ILE A 168 7.65 -0.68 16.56
N HIS A 169 6.47 -0.78 15.94
CA HIS A 169 5.43 -1.76 16.27
C HIS A 169 4.50 -1.99 15.07
N GLY A 170 3.71 -3.07 15.08
CA GLY A 170 2.77 -3.37 13.99
C GLY A 170 1.95 -4.65 14.18
N ALA A 171 1.34 -5.12 13.09
CA ALA A 171 0.48 -6.29 13.00
C ALA A 171 1.17 -7.58 13.46
N ALA A 172 2.48 -7.70 13.23
CA ALA A 172 3.26 -8.86 13.67
C ALA A 172 3.29 -9.02 15.21
N GLU A 173 2.97 -7.96 15.95
CA GLU A 173 2.87 -7.95 17.42
C GLU A 173 1.42 -7.99 17.91
N GLY A 174 0.45 -8.23 17.01
CA GLY A 174 -0.99 -8.21 17.34
C GLY A 174 -1.54 -6.83 17.67
N ARG A 175 -0.80 -5.74 17.38
CA ARG A 175 -1.26 -4.38 17.59
C ARG A 175 -2.10 -3.89 16.42
N LEU A 176 -3.15 -3.12 16.73
CA LEU A 176 -3.89 -2.37 15.72
C LEU A 176 -3.05 -1.17 15.28
N GLY A 177 -2.87 -1.02 13.96
CA GLY A 177 -2.01 0.01 13.39
C GLY A 177 -0.52 -0.34 13.47
N CYS A 178 0.31 0.57 12.97
CA CYS A 178 1.75 0.40 12.98
C CYS A 178 2.48 1.73 13.09
N ARG A 179 3.75 1.66 13.48
CA ARG A 179 4.68 2.77 13.39
C ARG A 179 6.03 2.29 12.86
N TYR A 180 6.58 3.04 11.93
CA TYR A 180 7.87 2.77 11.30
C TYR A 180 8.75 4.01 11.36
N ARG A 181 10.04 3.81 11.66
CA ARG A 181 11.08 4.82 11.52
C ARG A 181 11.84 4.61 10.21
N PHE A 182 12.10 5.71 9.51
CA PHE A 182 12.84 5.77 8.27
C PHE A 182 14.05 6.66 8.49
N THR A 183 15.25 6.06 8.49
CA THR A 183 16.51 6.81 8.61
C THR A 183 17.04 7.11 7.22
N LEU A 184 17.31 8.38 6.93
CA LEU A 184 17.85 8.81 5.64
C LEU A 184 19.34 8.53 5.56
N SER A 185 19.83 8.22 4.35
CA SER A 185 21.25 8.12 4.01
C SER A 185 21.61 9.04 2.86
#